data_AF-A0A843DR18-F1
#
_entry.id   AF-A0A843DR18-F1
#
_cell.length_a   1.000
_cell.length_b   1.000
_cell.length_c   1.000
_cell.angle_alpha   90.00
_cell.angle_beta   90.00
_cell.angle_gamma   90.00
#
_symmetry.space_group_name_H-M   'P 1'
#
loop_
_entity.id
_entity.type
_entity.pdbx_description
1 polymer ?
#
loop_
_entity_poly.entity_id
_entity_poly.type
_entity_poly.pdbx_seq_one_letter_code
_entity_poly.pdbx_strand_id
1 'polypeptide(L)' 'MCKERYEIPPGFKIVGKGVVGIPPIHVGIREEKLVCTYTKPCHGTFVILVDSPEDIEQVRKNGKPVQ' A
#
# COMPACT_ATOMS: atom_id res chain seq x y z
N MET A 1 -2.53 -14.77 -2.44
CA MET A 1 -3.52 -13.74 -2.86
C MET A 1 -3.85 -12.89 -1.65
N CYS A 2 -3.81 -11.56 -1.74
CA CYS A 2 -4.21 -10.68 -0.63
C CYS A 2 -5.73 -10.77 -0.46
N LYS A 3 -6.20 -11.05 0.76
CA LYS A 3 -7.64 -11.16 1.06
C LYS A 3 -8.29 -9.79 1.20
N GLU A 4 -7.53 -8.81 1.66
CA GLU A 4 -7.96 -7.43 1.78
C GLU A 4 -7.19 -6.58 0.77
N ARG A 5 -7.92 -5.72 0.05
CA ARG A 5 -7.37 -4.75 -0.90
C ARG A 5 -8.04 -3.41 -0.68
N TYR A 6 -7.26 -2.36 -0.79
CA TYR A 6 -7.71 -0.99 -0.60
C TYR A 6 -7.19 -0.09 -1.72
N GLU A 7 -8.01 0.87 -2.11
CA GLU A 7 -7.63 2.03 -2.87
C GLU A 7 -7.26 3.15 -1.89
N ILE A 8 -6.11 3.78 -2.10
CA ILE A 8 -5.60 4.88 -1.28
C ILE A 8 -5.42 6.14 -2.14
N PRO A 9 -5.59 7.34 -1.56
CA PRO A 9 -5.34 8.58 -2.27
C PRO A 9 -3.83 8.80 -2.56
N PRO A 10 -3.48 9.58 -3.58
CA PRO A 10 -2.09 9.99 -3.83
C PRO A 10 -1.48 10.69 -2.62
N GLY A 11 -0.21 10.40 -2.34
CA GLY A 11 0.49 10.98 -1.20
C GLY A 11 0.14 10.39 0.16
N PHE A 12 -0.75 9.38 0.22
CA PHE A 12 -0.98 8.58 1.42
C PHE A 12 0.37 8.03 1.94
N LYS A 13 0.61 8.11 3.24
CA LYS A 13 1.90 7.74 3.83
C LYS A 13 1.91 6.27 4.23
N ILE A 14 2.95 5.56 3.83
CA ILE A 14 3.27 4.20 4.28
C ILE A 14 4.71 4.26 4.78
N VAL A 15 4.96 3.85 6.02
CA VAL A 15 6.28 3.98 6.69
C VAL A 15 6.82 5.41 6.59
N GLY A 16 5.93 6.38 6.81
CA GLY A 16 6.26 7.81 6.77
C GLY A 16 6.57 8.39 5.37
N LYS A 17 6.57 7.58 4.30
CA LYS A 17 6.83 8.04 2.93
C LYS A 17 5.53 8.11 2.14
N GLY A 18 5.34 9.21 1.41
CA GLY A 18 4.19 9.36 0.51
C GLY A 18 4.28 8.35 -0.63
N VAL A 19 3.20 7.60 -0.85
CA VAL A 19 3.09 6.65 -1.95
C VAL A 19 2.93 7.43 -3.25
N VAL A 20 3.80 7.12 -4.21
CA VAL A 20 3.81 7.68 -5.56
C VAL A 20 3.18 6.67 -6.50
N GLY A 21 2.15 7.09 -7.24
CA GLY A 21 1.45 6.26 -8.20
C GLY A 21 0.42 7.07 -8.98
N ILE A 22 -0.02 6.52 -10.12
CA ILE A 22 -1.14 7.08 -10.88
C ILE A 22 -2.43 6.65 -10.17
N PRO A 23 -3.35 7.56 -9.81
CA PRO A 23 -4.62 7.19 -9.20
C PRO A 23 -5.48 6.33 -10.15
N PRO A 24 -6.25 5.35 -9.65
CA PRO A 24 -6.34 4.90 -8.26
C PRO A 24 -5.13 4.04 -7.84
N ILE A 25 -4.60 4.27 -6.63
CA ILE A 25 -3.45 3.52 -6.10
C ILE A 25 -3.94 2.37 -5.24
N HIS A 26 -3.58 1.13 -5.58
CA HIS A 26 -4.00 -0.06 -4.84
C HIS A 26 -2.92 -0.59 -3.91
N VAL A 27 -3.34 -0.98 -2.71
CA VAL A 27 -2.53 -1.70 -1.72
C VAL A 27 -3.28 -2.93 -1.21
N GLY A 28 -2.55 -3.95 -0.80
CA GLY A 28 -3.14 -5.17 -0.23
C GLY A 28 -2.67 -5.40 1.19
N ILE A 29 -3.43 -6.17 1.96
CA ILE A 29 -2.96 -6.74 3.22
C ILE A 29 -2.94 -8.26 3.09
N ARG A 30 -1.81 -8.85 3.49
CA ARG A 30 -1.59 -10.29 3.51
C ARG A 30 -0.84 -10.68 4.78
N GLU A 31 -1.42 -11.58 5.57
CA GLU A 31 -0.77 -12.13 6.78
C GLU A 31 -0.31 -10.99 7.74
N GLU A 32 -1.18 -9.99 7.96
CA GLU A 32 -0.87 -8.76 8.72
C GLU A 32 0.38 -8.01 8.23
N LYS A 33 0.67 -8.09 6.93
CA LYS A 33 1.69 -7.28 6.25
C LYS A 33 1.07 -6.50 5.12
N LEU A 34 1.50 -5.25 4.99
CA LEU A 34 1.06 -4.38 3.91
C LEU A 34 1.85 -4.70 2.65
N VAL A 35 1.14 -4.88 1.54
CA VAL A 35 1.68 -5.24 0.23
C VAL A 35 1.53 -4.00 -0.65
N CYS A 36 2.66 -3.44 -1.09
CA CYS A 36 2.67 -2.26 -1.95
C CYS A 36 3.76 -2.35 -3.01
N THR A 37 3.60 -1.54 -4.06
CA THR A 37 4.61 -1.41 -5.12
C THR A 37 5.61 -0.32 -4.75
N TYR A 38 6.90 -0.62 -4.85
CA TYR A 38 7.98 0.33 -4.70
C TYR A 38 8.75 0.44 -6.00
N THR A 39 8.71 1.61 -6.63
CA THR A 39 9.45 1.88 -7.87
C THR A 39 10.77 2.55 -7.54
N LYS A 40 11.87 1.87 -7.88
CA LYS A 40 13.22 2.45 -7.87
C LYS A 40 13.52 2.96 -9.29
N PRO A 41 13.74 4.28 -9.50
CA PRO A 41 13.74 4.91 -10.84
C PRO A 41 14.61 4.21 -11.88
N CYS A 42 15.78 3.68 -11.49
CA CYS A 42 16.72 3.07 -12.43
C CYS A 42 16.68 1.52 -12.45
N HIS A 43 15.80 0.89 -11.67
CA HIS A 43 15.80 -0.57 -11.46
C HIS A 43 14.43 -1.22 -11.68
N GLY A 44 13.37 -0.42 -11.74
CA GLY A 44 12.01 -0.90 -11.98
C GLY A 44 11.14 -0.93 -10.71
N THR A 45 10.04 -1.67 -10.79
CA THR A 45 9.01 -1.74 -9.77
C THR A 45 9.02 -3.09 -9.08
N PHE A 46 9.05 -3.06 -7.75
CA PHE A 46 9.09 -4.22 -6.88
C PHE A 46 7.80 -4.31 -6.08
N VAL A 47 7.36 -5.53 -5.79
CA VAL A 47 6.34 -5.76 -4.76
C VAL A 47 7.08 -5.96 -3.44
N ILE A 48 6.78 -5.12 -2.46
CA ILE A 48 7.38 -5.21 -1.13
C ILE A 48 6.32 -5.57 -0.09
N LEU A 49 6.78 -6.21 0.99
CA LEU A 49 6.00 -6.46 2.19
C LEU A 49 6.52 -5.55 3.29
N VAL A 50 5.61 -4.82 3.91
CA VAL A 50 5.90 -3.92 5.01
C VAL A 50 5.26 -4.47 6.28
N ASP A 51 6.08 -4.65 7.30
CA ASP A 51 5.66 -5.06 8.64
C ASP A 51 5.41 -3.80 9.46
N SER A 52 4.17 -3.30 9.41
CA SER A 52 3.75 -2.06 10.07
C SER A 52 2.27 -2.14 10.46
N PRO A 53 1.97 -2.56 11.71
CA PRO A 53 0.60 -2.62 12.21
C PRO A 53 -0.12 -1.27 12.15
N GLU A 54 0.60 -0.17 12.40
CA GLU A 54 0.04 1.18 12.38
C GLU A 54 -0.42 1.58 10.97
N ASP A 55 0.40 1.34 9.95
CA ASP A 55 0.04 1.64 8.56
C ASP A 55 -1.13 0.75 8.09
N ILE A 56 -1.19 -0.50 8.56
CA ILE A 56 -2.30 -1.41 8.28
C ILE A 56 -3.61 -0.86 8.84
N GLU A 57 -3.63 -0.41 10.09
CA GLU A 57 -4.81 0.23 10.68
C GLU A 57 -5.20 1.51 9.94
N GLN A 58 -4.22 2.34 9.55
CA GLN A 58 -4.49 3.55 8.78
C GLN A 58 -5.11 3.24 7.41
N VAL A 59 -4.62 2.21 6.71
CA VAL A 59 -5.18 1.76 5.43
C VAL A 59 -6.59 1.21 5.63
N ARG A 60 -6.84 0.38 6.65
CA ARG A 60 -8.18 -0.14 6.96
C ARG A 60 -9.17 0.98 7.30
N LYS A 61 -8.72 2.03 7.98
CA LYS A 61 -9.57 3.16 8.42
C LYS A 61 -9.87 4.17 7.32
N ASN A 62 -8.89 4.48 6.47
CA ASN A 62 -8.98 5.58 5.51
C ASN A 62 -9.02 5.14 4.05
N GLY A 63 -8.58 3.92 3.75
CA GLY A 63 -8.61 3.35 2.41
C GLY A 63 -10.02 2.92 2.02
N LYS A 64 -10.31 2.99 0.72
CA LYS A 64 -11.57 2.49 0.16
C LYS A 64 -11.42 1.01 -0.17
N PRO A 65 -12.19 0.09 0.41
CA PRO A 65 -12.07 -1.33 0.12
C PRO A 65 -12.40 -1.62 -1.35
N VAL A 66 -11.60 -2.49 -1.97
CA VAL A 66 -11.78 -2.97 -3.35
C VAL A 66 -11.83 -4.50 -3.34
N GLN A 67 -12.73 -5.07 -4.14
CA GLN A 67 -12.98 -6.51 -4.23
C GLN A 67 -11.95 -7.19 -5.14
#